data_AF-A0A818EW51-F1
#
_entry.id   AF-A0A818EW51-F1
#
_cell.length_a   1.000
_cell.length_b   1.000
_cell.length_c   1.000
_cell.angle_alpha   90.00
_cell.angle_beta   90.00
_cell.angle_gamma   90.00
#
_symmetry.space_group_name_H-M   'P 1'
#
loop_
_entity.id
_entity.type
_entity.pdbx_description
1 polymer ?
#
loop_
_entity_poly.entity_id
_entity_poly.type
_entity_poly.pdbx_seq_one_letter_code
_entity_poly.pdbx_strand_id
1 'polypeptide(L)'
;MEISNERIINISPIDDEYLCPICVHLLWKPVECQNCQRVFCKSCIDKCLKEKPNVCPLCQHYQEKRCSPLLYALLCKFKIACENKHNGCDDILPYESLEKHQQEQCQYQMKICRGCQNNVLKNDLDQHEQKCGEITIECKRCRLVYKKRETHEQLDCVMNMMNQSNKKIESLEKLVENLQQNVQKLEASINLHSLIDWLSSSVAHDVPLSSLASSWNIIYDHPYSHVTTVAELRALVAQCKKQIMVGAIQGSSSMILKIAAMGPLEILSLDSPLNRPTTFGNVNWYLTPSKSFGFAPSSTTINCDRADYNEKDNAENRLSWQLHGGGGWRAGTAKYLDNNSEWRKIIMTMKN
;
A
#
# COMPACT_ATOMS: atom_id res chain seq x y z
N MET A 1 27.09 -3.07 -43.85
CA MET A 1 27.38 -4.07 -44.90
C MET A 1 28.60 -3.58 -45.64
N GLU A 2 29.57 -4.46 -45.85
CA GLU A 2 30.77 -4.19 -46.64
C GLU A 2 30.79 -5.17 -47.81
N ILE A 3 31.07 -4.67 -49.02
CA ILE A 3 31.05 -5.47 -50.25
C ILE A 3 32.48 -5.63 -50.71
N SER A 4 33.14 -6.66 -50.21
CA SER A 4 34.51 -7.00 -50.60
C SER A 4 34.62 -7.18 -52.11
N ASN A 5 35.73 -6.71 -52.67
CA ASN A 5 35.94 -6.66 -54.13
C ASN A 5 35.86 -8.05 -54.78
N GLU A 6 36.21 -9.09 -54.04
CA GLU A 6 36.21 -10.51 -54.46
C GLU A 6 34.79 -11.08 -54.63
N ARG A 7 33.77 -10.37 -54.14
CA ARG A 7 32.36 -10.71 -54.36
C ARG A 7 31.84 -10.18 -55.69
N ILE A 8 32.58 -9.31 -56.37
CA ILE A 8 32.17 -8.74 -57.67
C ILE A 8 32.61 -9.69 -58.77
N ILE A 9 31.68 -10.07 -59.64
CA ILE A 9 31.93 -11.13 -60.62
C ILE A 9 32.05 -10.66 -62.07
N ASN A 10 31.59 -9.44 -62.38
CA ASN A 10 31.42 -8.98 -63.76
C ASN A 10 32.32 -7.81 -64.16
N ILE A 11 33.05 -7.21 -63.22
CA ILE A 11 33.93 -6.06 -63.46
C ILE A 11 35.23 -6.30 -62.68
N SER A 12 36.35 -6.42 -63.39
CA SER A 12 37.70 -6.52 -62.84
C SER A 12 38.72 -6.05 -63.89
N PRO A 13 39.63 -5.10 -63.57
CA PRO A 13 39.77 -4.42 -62.28
C PRO A 13 38.62 -3.44 -62.00
N ILE A 14 38.41 -3.09 -60.72
CA ILE A 14 37.41 -2.11 -60.30
C ILE A 14 38.08 -0.75 -60.23
N ASP A 15 37.55 0.25 -60.92
CA ASP A 15 38.09 1.61 -60.85
C ASP A 15 37.96 2.20 -59.45
N ASP A 16 38.97 2.96 -59.02
CA ASP A 16 39.05 3.60 -57.69
C ASP A 16 37.85 4.51 -57.38
N GLU A 17 37.18 5.04 -58.41
CA GLU A 17 35.98 5.88 -58.28
C GLU A 17 34.79 5.13 -57.65
N TYR A 18 34.75 3.80 -57.75
CA TYR A 18 33.72 2.96 -57.15
C TYR A 18 34.08 2.45 -55.75
N LEU A 19 35.31 2.72 -55.28
CA LEU A 19 35.82 2.23 -54.01
C LEU A 19 35.73 3.32 -52.94
N CYS A 20 35.30 2.91 -51.75
CA CYS A 20 35.30 3.79 -50.57
C CYS A 20 36.75 4.03 -50.11
N PRO A 21 37.22 5.27 -49.95
CA PRO A 21 38.57 5.55 -49.47
C PRO A 21 38.86 5.08 -48.04
N ILE A 22 37.82 4.74 -47.26
CA ILE A 22 37.95 4.31 -45.85
C ILE A 22 38.10 2.79 -45.74
N CYS A 23 37.23 2.02 -46.43
CA CYS A 23 37.25 0.55 -46.33
C CYS A 23 37.84 -0.15 -47.57
N VAL A 24 38.14 0.60 -48.64
CA VAL A 24 38.75 0.09 -49.89
C VAL A 24 37.90 -0.99 -50.60
N HIS A 25 36.60 -0.98 -50.29
CA HIS A 25 35.59 -1.87 -50.86
C HIS A 25 34.60 -1.07 -51.71
N LEU A 26 33.80 -1.78 -52.53
CA LEU A 26 32.74 -1.15 -53.33
C LEU A 26 31.82 -0.29 -52.46
N LEU A 27 31.56 0.94 -52.92
CA LEU A 27 30.74 1.92 -52.23
C LEU A 27 29.36 1.36 -51.89
N TRP A 28 29.00 1.33 -50.60
CA TRP A 28 27.69 0.91 -50.10
C TRP A 28 26.91 2.08 -49.51
N LYS A 29 25.71 2.36 -50.05
CA LYS A 29 24.88 3.52 -49.69
C LYS A 29 25.74 4.80 -49.67
N PRO A 30 26.29 5.21 -50.84
CA PRO A 30 27.30 6.26 -50.92
C PRO A 30 26.77 7.62 -50.46
N VAL A 31 27.62 8.36 -49.75
CA VAL A 31 27.43 9.78 -49.43
C VAL A 31 28.68 10.56 -49.82
N GLU A 32 28.50 11.81 -50.24
CA GLU A 32 29.57 12.66 -50.75
C GLU A 32 29.90 13.75 -49.72
N CYS A 33 31.18 14.10 -49.56
CA CYS A 33 31.56 15.30 -48.82
C CYS A 33 31.45 16.52 -49.75
N GLN A 34 30.65 17.52 -49.38
CA GLN A 34 30.48 18.75 -50.17
C GLN A 34 31.80 19.51 -50.40
N ASN A 35 32.73 19.45 -49.44
CA ASN A 35 33.96 20.23 -49.49
C ASN A 35 35.03 19.63 -50.42
N CYS A 36 35.22 18.31 -50.41
CA CYS A 36 36.24 17.65 -51.24
C CYS A 36 35.69 16.76 -52.35
N GLN A 37 34.36 16.65 -52.46
CA GLN A 37 33.63 15.84 -53.44
C GLN A 37 33.99 14.35 -53.45
N ARG A 38 34.60 13.85 -52.37
CA ARG A 38 34.93 12.44 -52.18
C ARG A 38 33.72 11.69 -51.65
N VAL A 39 33.55 10.46 -52.14
CA VAL A 39 32.41 9.60 -51.84
C VAL A 39 32.84 8.50 -50.87
N PHE A 40 32.00 8.21 -49.87
CA PHE A 40 32.24 7.22 -48.84
C PHE A 40 31.00 6.34 -48.66
N CYS A 41 31.17 5.11 -48.18
CA CYS A 41 30.04 4.35 -47.64
C CYS A 41 29.44 5.11 -46.44
N LYS A 42 28.11 5.22 -46.35
CA LYS A 42 27.44 5.90 -45.23
C LYS A 42 27.92 5.40 -43.88
N SER A 43 27.98 4.08 -43.69
CA SER A 43 28.44 3.48 -42.43
C SER A 43 29.91 3.76 -42.11
N CYS A 44 30.77 3.95 -43.12
CA CYS A 44 32.19 4.23 -42.91
C CYS A 44 32.38 5.67 -42.44
N ILE A 45 31.79 6.64 -43.13
CA ILE A 45 31.92 8.03 -42.73
C ILE A 45 31.19 8.31 -41.41
N ASP A 46 30.03 7.69 -41.16
CA ASP A 46 29.31 7.84 -39.88
C ASP A 46 30.15 7.36 -38.69
N LYS A 47 30.95 6.29 -38.86
CA LYS A 47 31.90 5.85 -37.82
C LYS A 47 32.98 6.90 -37.57
N CYS A 48 33.59 7.45 -38.62
CA CYS A 48 34.59 8.51 -38.48
C CYS A 48 34.01 9.77 -37.79
N LEU A 49 32.79 10.17 -38.15
CA LEU A 49 32.13 11.35 -37.59
C LEU A 49 31.70 11.17 -36.13
N LYS A 50 31.45 9.94 -35.69
CA LYS A 50 31.21 9.64 -34.26
C LYS A 50 32.46 9.89 -33.42
N GLU A 51 33.64 9.60 -33.95
CA GLU A 51 34.92 9.85 -33.26
C GLU A 51 35.33 11.32 -33.34
N LYS A 52 35.18 11.93 -34.52
CA LYS A 52 35.52 13.33 -34.78
C LYS A 52 34.39 14.03 -35.54
N PRO A 53 33.48 14.71 -34.83
CA PRO A 53 32.35 15.40 -35.45
C PRO A 53 32.81 16.44 -36.48
N ASN A 54 32.13 16.45 -37.64
CA ASN A 54 32.40 17.37 -38.76
C ASN A 54 33.81 17.31 -39.37
N VAL A 55 34.60 16.26 -39.09
CA VAL A 55 35.94 16.10 -39.66
C VAL A 55 35.91 15.06 -40.78
N CYS A 56 36.16 15.51 -42.01
CA CYS A 56 36.33 14.59 -43.14
C CYS A 56 37.71 13.93 -43.06
N PRO A 57 37.83 12.60 -43.22
CA PRO A 57 39.14 11.91 -43.20
C PRO A 57 40.13 12.40 -44.26
N LEU A 58 39.66 13.05 -45.32
CA LEU A 58 40.49 13.48 -46.46
C LEU A 58 40.75 14.99 -46.51
N CYS A 59 39.79 15.84 -46.14
CA CYS A 59 39.92 17.30 -46.20
C CYS A 59 39.68 18.03 -44.88
N GLN A 60 39.52 17.27 -43.79
CA GLN A 60 39.32 17.75 -42.41
C GLN A 60 38.02 18.54 -42.14
N HIS A 61 37.22 18.84 -43.16
CA HIS A 61 35.94 19.53 -43.02
C HIS A 61 34.85 18.73 -43.71
N TYR A 62 33.94 18.15 -42.94
CA TYR A 62 32.84 17.35 -43.47
C TYR A 62 31.54 18.14 -43.52
N GLN A 63 30.92 18.13 -44.69
CA GLN A 63 29.53 18.52 -44.89
C GLN A 63 28.90 17.48 -45.81
N GLU A 64 27.84 16.82 -45.36
CA GLU A 64 27.19 15.75 -46.12
C GLU A 64 26.44 16.32 -47.33
N LYS A 65 26.68 15.70 -48.49
CA LYS A 65 25.96 15.93 -49.74
C LYS A 65 25.46 14.60 -50.27
N ARG A 66 24.27 14.60 -50.86
CA ARG A 66 23.76 13.42 -51.58
C ARG A 66 24.67 13.12 -52.77
N CYS A 67 25.04 11.87 -52.90
CA CYS A 67 25.81 11.38 -54.03
C CYS A 67 25.05 11.61 -55.35
N SER A 68 25.80 11.87 -56.44
CA SER A 68 25.24 11.99 -57.79
C SER A 68 24.40 10.76 -58.18
N PRO A 69 23.18 10.94 -58.73
CA PRO A 69 22.35 9.84 -59.24
C PRO A 69 23.06 9.00 -60.31
N LEU A 70 23.99 9.60 -61.06
CA LEU A 70 24.79 8.89 -62.07
C LEU A 70 25.68 7.83 -61.44
N LEU A 71 26.35 8.13 -60.31
CA LEU A 71 27.18 7.14 -59.62
C LEU A 71 26.34 5.96 -59.13
N TYR A 72 25.14 6.24 -58.59
CA TYR A 72 24.22 5.17 -58.18
C TYR A 72 23.81 4.29 -59.37
N ALA A 73 23.45 4.89 -60.50
CA ALA A 73 23.13 4.15 -61.73
C ALA A 73 24.31 3.30 -62.25
N LEU A 74 25.56 3.75 -62.07
CA LEU A 74 26.76 2.96 -62.38
C LEU A 74 26.96 1.81 -61.39
N LEU A 75 26.76 2.05 -60.09
CA LEU A 75 26.83 1.00 -59.06
C LEU A 75 25.80 -0.12 -59.32
N CYS A 76 24.61 0.21 -59.83
CA CYS A 76 23.61 -0.78 -60.22
C CYS A 76 24.05 -1.75 -61.34
N LYS A 77 25.14 -1.46 -62.07
CA LYS A 77 25.70 -2.36 -63.09
C LYS A 77 26.54 -3.50 -62.52
N PHE A 78 26.93 -3.42 -61.24
CA PHE A 78 27.71 -4.47 -60.59
C PHE A 78 26.85 -5.69 -60.29
N LYS A 79 27.38 -6.88 -60.60
CA LYS A 79 26.85 -8.18 -60.21
C LYS A 79 27.67 -8.70 -59.03
N ILE A 80 26.99 -8.96 -57.92
CA ILE A 80 27.61 -9.17 -56.62
C ILE A 80 27.15 -10.53 -56.08
N ALA A 81 28.10 -11.41 -55.78
CA ALA A 81 27.82 -12.68 -55.14
C ALA A 81 27.36 -12.47 -53.69
N CYS A 82 26.39 -13.28 -53.25
CA CYS A 82 25.93 -13.28 -51.87
C CYS A 82 27.10 -13.59 -50.90
N GLU A 83 27.14 -12.91 -49.74
CA GLU A 83 28.14 -13.20 -48.70
C GLU A 83 28.07 -14.65 -48.20
N ASN A 84 26.89 -15.26 -48.26
CA ASN A 84 26.64 -16.65 -47.85
C ASN A 84 26.99 -17.66 -48.94
N LYS A 85 27.80 -17.31 -49.95
CA LYS A 85 28.28 -18.25 -50.97
C LYS A 85 29.02 -19.44 -50.36
N HIS A 86 29.80 -19.19 -49.30
CA HIS A 86 30.47 -20.24 -48.53
C HIS A 86 29.50 -21.20 -47.80
N ASN A 87 28.26 -20.74 -47.54
CA ASN A 87 27.20 -21.54 -46.94
C ASN A 87 26.28 -22.20 -47.98
N GLY A 88 26.55 -22.01 -49.29
CA GLY A 88 25.78 -22.62 -50.38
C GLY A 88 24.83 -21.68 -51.14
N CYS A 89 24.90 -20.35 -50.91
CA CYS A 89 24.12 -19.40 -51.70
C CYS A 89 24.84 -19.03 -53.01
N ASP A 90 24.40 -19.60 -54.12
CA ASP A 90 24.96 -19.31 -55.46
C ASP A 90 24.37 -18.04 -56.13
N ASP A 91 23.50 -17.31 -55.42
CA ASP A 91 22.85 -16.13 -55.97
C ASP A 91 23.84 -15.00 -56.28
N ILE A 92 23.70 -14.49 -57.48
CA ILE A 92 24.41 -13.33 -58.01
C ILE A 92 23.38 -12.21 -58.17
N LEU A 93 23.58 -11.12 -57.44
CA LEU A 93 22.56 -10.11 -57.23
C LEU A 93 23.03 -8.76 -57.78
N PRO A 94 22.13 -7.96 -58.38
CA PRO A 94 22.40 -6.55 -58.62
C PRO A 94 22.49 -5.78 -57.30
N TYR A 95 23.20 -4.65 -57.34
CA TYR A 95 23.44 -3.78 -56.18
C TYR A 95 22.18 -3.44 -55.38
N GLU A 96 21.09 -3.12 -56.07
CA GLU A 96 19.80 -2.69 -55.49
C GLU A 96 19.03 -3.80 -54.77
N SER A 97 19.14 -5.06 -55.20
CA SER A 97 18.44 -6.18 -54.55
C SER A 97 19.29 -6.91 -53.51
N LEU A 98 20.59 -6.59 -53.43
CA LEU A 98 21.55 -7.27 -52.56
C LEU A 98 21.11 -7.23 -51.09
N GLU A 99 20.73 -6.06 -50.58
CA GLU A 99 20.33 -5.89 -49.18
C GLU A 99 19.10 -6.72 -48.83
N LYS A 100 18.07 -6.61 -49.67
CA LYS A 100 16.82 -7.34 -49.52
C LYS A 100 17.05 -8.85 -49.50
N HIS A 101 17.88 -9.34 -50.43
CA HIS A 101 18.25 -10.75 -50.42
C HIS A 101 18.95 -11.14 -49.11
N GLN A 102 20.03 -10.47 -48.74
CA GLN A 102 20.86 -10.88 -47.60
C GLN A 102 20.15 -10.76 -46.24
N GLN A 103 19.24 -9.80 -46.09
CA GLN A 103 18.51 -9.56 -44.84
C GLN A 103 17.23 -10.39 -44.74
N GLU A 104 16.48 -10.53 -45.83
CA GLU A 104 15.11 -11.05 -45.78
C GLU A 104 14.93 -12.39 -46.50
N GLN A 105 15.64 -12.62 -47.62
CA GLN A 105 15.31 -13.73 -48.52
C GLN A 105 16.33 -14.88 -48.51
N CYS A 106 17.59 -14.61 -48.18
CA CYS A 106 18.67 -15.59 -48.22
C CYS A 106 18.41 -16.75 -47.26
N GLN A 107 18.28 -17.96 -47.81
CA GLN A 107 18.00 -19.18 -47.06
C GLN A 107 19.24 -19.79 -46.39
N TYR A 108 20.44 -19.36 -46.82
CA TYR A 108 21.73 -19.82 -46.32
C TYR A 108 22.34 -18.88 -45.27
N GLN A 109 21.53 -17.93 -44.79
CA GLN A 109 21.92 -17.08 -43.68
C GLN A 109 21.94 -17.90 -42.38
N MET A 110 23.00 -17.79 -41.59
CA MET A 110 23.07 -18.41 -40.27
C MET A 110 22.12 -17.69 -39.30
N LYS A 111 21.35 -18.48 -38.55
CA LYS A 111 20.44 -18.05 -37.49
C LYS A 111 20.72 -18.82 -36.21
N ILE A 112 20.50 -18.20 -35.07
CA ILE A 112 20.71 -18.83 -33.76
C ILE A 112 19.42 -19.55 -33.36
N CYS A 113 19.52 -20.83 -33.00
CA CYS A 113 18.40 -21.57 -32.44
C CYS A 113 17.99 -21.03 -31.07
N ARG A 114 16.70 -20.78 -30.85
CA ARG A 114 16.18 -20.26 -29.57
C ARG A 114 16.32 -21.21 -28.37
N GLY A 115 16.56 -22.50 -28.62
CA GLY A 115 16.78 -23.51 -27.58
C GLY A 115 18.26 -23.70 -27.27
N CYS A 116 18.99 -24.34 -28.20
CA CYS A 116 20.38 -24.74 -27.97
C CYS A 116 21.43 -23.66 -28.27
N GLN A 117 21.02 -22.50 -28.81
CA GLN A 117 21.90 -21.39 -29.18
C GLN A 117 22.95 -21.70 -30.26
N ASN A 118 22.85 -22.84 -30.94
CA ASN A 118 23.72 -23.15 -32.07
C ASN A 118 23.33 -22.33 -33.30
N ASN A 119 24.33 -21.99 -34.12
CA ASN A 119 24.11 -21.41 -35.44
C ASN A 119 23.63 -22.51 -36.41
N VAL A 120 22.49 -22.29 -37.04
CA VAL A 120 21.83 -23.18 -38.00
C VAL A 120 21.46 -22.36 -39.24
N LEU A 121 21.54 -22.96 -40.43
CA LEU A 121 21.08 -22.29 -41.65
C LEU A 121 19.57 -22.01 -41.58
N LYS A 122 19.14 -20.88 -42.15
CA LYS A 122 17.73 -20.46 -42.10
C LYS A 122 16.77 -21.50 -42.68
N ASN A 123 17.13 -22.17 -43.78
CA ASN A 123 16.33 -23.25 -44.37
C ASN A 123 16.18 -24.48 -43.46
N ASP A 124 17.18 -24.77 -42.64
CA ASP A 124 17.20 -25.94 -41.75
C ASP A 124 16.68 -25.62 -40.35
N LEU A 125 16.51 -24.33 -40.02
CA LEU A 125 16.13 -23.87 -38.69
C LEU A 125 14.80 -24.47 -38.23
N ASP A 126 13.78 -24.47 -39.08
CA ASP A 126 12.46 -25.01 -38.71
C ASP A 126 12.54 -26.51 -38.38
N GLN A 127 13.26 -27.29 -39.19
CA GLN A 127 13.45 -28.72 -38.97
C GLN A 127 14.30 -28.99 -37.72
N HIS A 128 15.34 -28.18 -37.50
CA HIS A 128 16.15 -28.22 -36.30
C HIS A 128 15.30 -27.94 -35.06
N GLU A 129 14.52 -26.86 -35.05
CA GLU A 129 13.70 -26.47 -33.90
C GLU A 129 12.58 -27.48 -33.58
N GLN A 130 12.05 -28.16 -34.59
CA GLN A 130 11.09 -29.25 -34.34
C GLN A 130 11.73 -30.36 -33.49
N LYS A 131 12.99 -30.72 -33.77
CA LYS A 131 13.74 -31.80 -33.11
C LYS A 131 14.63 -31.32 -31.95
N CYS A 132 14.80 -30.01 -31.75
CA CYS A 132 15.69 -29.46 -30.74
C CYS A 132 15.12 -29.69 -29.33
N GLY A 133 15.77 -30.56 -28.57
CA GLY A 133 15.38 -30.90 -27.20
C GLY A 133 15.52 -29.75 -26.18
N GLU A 134 16.31 -28.71 -26.52
CA GLU A 134 16.52 -27.55 -25.64
C GLU A 134 15.43 -26.49 -25.74
N ILE A 135 14.53 -26.60 -26.72
CA ILE A 135 13.40 -25.67 -26.85
C ILE A 135 12.43 -25.91 -25.69
N THR A 136 12.03 -24.84 -25.04
CA THR A 136 11.02 -24.89 -23.98
C THR A 136 9.61 -24.94 -24.56
N ILE A 137 8.76 -25.74 -23.93
CA ILE A 137 7.34 -25.89 -24.26
C ILE A 137 6.51 -25.72 -22.99
N GLU A 138 5.28 -25.23 -23.16
CA GLU A 138 4.33 -25.03 -22.07
C GLU A 138 3.28 -26.14 -22.07
N CYS A 139 3.10 -26.81 -20.93
CA CYS A 139 2.03 -27.78 -20.76
C CYS A 139 0.67 -27.07 -20.80
N LYS A 140 -0.19 -27.44 -21.75
CA LYS A 140 -1.53 -26.84 -21.89
C LYS A 140 -2.46 -27.07 -20.70
N ARG A 141 -2.19 -28.09 -19.87
CA ARG A 141 -3.02 -28.45 -18.70
C ARG A 141 -2.56 -27.77 -17.42
N CYS A 142 -1.29 -27.97 -17.04
CA CYS A 142 -0.76 -27.46 -15.77
C CYS A 142 0.07 -26.17 -15.91
N ARG A 143 0.27 -25.67 -17.14
CA ARG A 143 1.02 -24.44 -17.46
C ARG A 143 2.51 -24.47 -17.08
N LEU A 144 3.06 -25.63 -16.77
CA LEU A 144 4.50 -25.79 -16.52
C LEU A 144 5.28 -25.56 -17.82
N VAL A 145 6.34 -24.77 -17.74
CA VAL A 145 7.32 -24.59 -18.83
C VAL A 145 8.50 -25.51 -18.58
N TYR A 146 8.84 -26.36 -19.55
CA TYR A 146 9.90 -27.36 -19.46
C TYR A 146 10.55 -27.57 -20.83
N LYS A 147 11.77 -28.14 -20.88
CA LYS A 147 12.47 -28.39 -22.15
C LYS A 147 11.86 -29.58 -22.89
N LYS A 148 11.82 -29.56 -24.22
CA LYS A 148 11.30 -30.69 -25.04
C LYS A 148 11.97 -32.03 -24.74
N ARG A 149 13.26 -32.03 -24.37
CA ARG A 149 14.00 -33.24 -23.97
C ARG A 149 13.53 -33.83 -22.65
N GLU A 150 12.91 -33.01 -21.80
CA GLU A 150 12.35 -33.42 -20.52
C GLU A 150 10.97 -34.00 -20.75
N THR A 151 10.66 -35.11 -20.09
CA THR A 151 9.33 -35.71 -20.13
C THR A 151 8.41 -34.99 -19.15
N HIS A 152 7.17 -34.77 -19.56
CA HIS A 152 6.10 -34.26 -18.70
C HIS A 152 4.89 -35.16 -18.88
N GLU A 153 4.87 -36.25 -18.12
CA GLU A 153 3.83 -37.27 -18.23
C GLU A 153 2.59 -36.91 -17.40
N GLN A 154 1.60 -37.81 -17.41
CA GLN A 154 0.34 -37.60 -16.68
C GLN A 154 0.56 -37.35 -15.19
N LEU A 155 1.48 -38.11 -14.56
CA LEU A 155 1.79 -37.97 -13.14
C LEU A 155 2.49 -36.63 -12.84
N ASP A 156 3.47 -36.22 -13.64
CA ASP A 156 4.15 -34.92 -13.49
C ASP A 156 3.17 -33.75 -13.62
N CYS A 157 2.24 -33.85 -14.58
CA CYS A 157 1.19 -32.87 -14.80
C CYS A 157 0.26 -32.76 -13.59
N VAL A 158 -0.19 -33.89 -13.06
CA VAL A 158 -1.09 -33.92 -11.88
C VAL A 158 -0.37 -33.41 -10.64
N MET A 159 0.88 -33.81 -10.41
CA MET A 159 1.68 -33.32 -9.29
C MET A 159 1.85 -31.80 -9.33
N ASN A 160 2.14 -31.22 -10.50
CA ASN A 160 2.27 -29.76 -10.64
C ASN A 160 0.93 -29.04 -10.37
N MET A 161 -0.19 -29.57 -10.87
CA MET A 161 -1.53 -29.00 -10.57
C MET A 161 -1.88 -29.08 -9.08
N MET A 162 -1.54 -30.20 -8.42
CA MET A 162 -1.73 -30.37 -6.99
C MET A 162 -0.89 -29.36 -6.19
N ASN A 163 0.39 -29.19 -6.54
CA ASN A 163 1.26 -28.21 -5.92
C ASN A 163 0.77 -26.77 -6.08
N GLN A 164 0.25 -26.41 -7.26
CA GLN A 164 -0.38 -25.11 -7.47
C GLN A 164 -1.62 -24.91 -6.60
N SER A 165 -2.41 -25.97 -6.42
CA SER A 165 -3.61 -25.94 -5.57
C SER A 165 -3.25 -25.80 -4.10
N ASN A 166 -2.25 -26.54 -3.62
CA ASN A 166 -1.75 -26.45 -2.24
C ASN A 166 -1.26 -25.04 -1.90
N LYS A 167 -0.50 -24.39 -2.81
CA LYS A 167 -0.07 -22.99 -2.61
C LYS A 167 -1.26 -22.01 -2.50
N LYS A 168 -2.33 -22.25 -3.25
CA LYS A 168 -3.56 -21.44 -3.14
C LYS A 168 -4.27 -21.67 -1.80
N ILE A 169 -4.33 -22.92 -1.34
CA ILE A 169 -4.90 -23.29 -0.04
C ILE A 169 -4.13 -22.58 1.08
N GLU A 170 -2.80 -22.68 1.11
CA GLU A 170 -1.95 -22.00 2.11
C GLU A 170 -2.16 -20.47 2.12
N SER A 171 -2.40 -19.87 0.95
CA SER A 171 -2.68 -18.43 0.85
C SER A 171 -4.06 -18.07 1.41
N LEU A 172 -5.06 -18.93 1.18
CA LEU A 172 -6.41 -18.74 1.71
C LEU A 172 -6.46 -18.95 3.22
N GLU A 173 -5.74 -19.95 3.76
CA GLU A 173 -5.65 -20.20 5.20
C GLU A 173 -5.12 -18.96 5.94
N LYS A 174 -4.04 -18.35 5.45
CA LYS A 174 -3.51 -17.09 6.00
C LYS A 174 -4.51 -15.94 5.95
N LEU A 175 -5.33 -15.87 4.90
CA LEU A 175 -6.36 -14.83 4.80
C LEU A 175 -7.45 -15.04 5.83
N VAL A 176 -7.87 -16.28 6.07
CA VAL A 176 -8.87 -16.63 7.09
C VAL A 176 -8.36 -16.27 8.49
N GLU A 177 -7.11 -16.61 8.83
CA GLU A 177 -6.51 -16.25 10.13
C GLU A 177 -6.50 -14.74 10.36
N ASN A 178 -6.12 -13.96 9.33
CA ASN A 178 -6.12 -12.50 9.41
C ASN A 178 -7.54 -11.93 9.58
N LEU A 179 -8.52 -12.48 8.86
CA LEU A 179 -9.92 -12.06 9.00
C LEU A 179 -10.46 -12.37 10.40
N GLN A 180 -10.15 -13.54 10.96
CA GLN A 180 -10.54 -13.90 12.32
C GLN A 180 -9.98 -12.91 13.36
N GLN A 181 -8.71 -12.51 13.24
CA GLN A 181 -8.12 -11.51 14.12
C GLN A 181 -8.80 -10.13 13.98
N ASN A 182 -9.18 -9.75 12.76
CA ASN A 182 -9.89 -8.49 12.54
C ASN A 182 -11.30 -8.50 13.14
N VAL A 183 -12.02 -9.62 13.01
CA VAL A 183 -13.33 -9.79 13.66
C VAL A 183 -13.21 -9.63 15.17
N GLN A 184 -12.24 -10.30 15.81
CA GLN A 184 -12.01 -10.16 17.26
C GLN A 184 -11.75 -8.71 17.70
N LYS A 185 -10.98 -7.95 16.91
CA LYS A 185 -10.71 -6.53 17.19
C LYS A 185 -11.96 -5.66 17.05
N LEU A 186 -12.80 -5.93 16.05
CA LEU A 186 -14.04 -5.21 15.82
C LEU A 186 -15.06 -5.49 16.94
N GLU A 187 -15.20 -6.75 17.36
CA GLU A 187 -16.07 -7.14 18.48
C GLU A 187 -15.69 -6.42 19.78
N ALA A 188 -14.38 -6.32 20.08
CA ALA A 188 -13.89 -5.59 21.25
C ALA A 188 -14.22 -4.09 21.19
N SER A 189 -14.17 -3.50 20.00
CA SER A 189 -14.46 -2.07 19.81
C SER A 189 -15.94 -1.73 19.93
N ILE A 190 -16.82 -2.61 19.40
CA ILE A 190 -18.28 -2.46 19.50
C ILE A 190 -18.75 -2.52 20.96
N ASN A 191 -18.22 -3.46 21.75
CA ASN A 191 -18.58 -3.59 23.17
C ASN A 191 -18.20 -2.37 24.02
N LEU A 192 -17.14 -1.65 23.64
CA LEU A 192 -16.74 -0.43 24.34
C LEU A 192 -17.66 0.76 24.01
N HIS A 193 -18.08 0.90 22.74
CA HIS A 193 -18.92 2.02 22.30
C HIS A 193 -20.35 1.94 22.88
N SER A 194 -20.94 0.74 22.92
CA SER A 194 -22.30 0.54 23.46
C SER A 194 -22.41 0.88 24.96
N LEU A 195 -21.36 0.61 25.74
CA LEU A 195 -21.31 0.88 27.17
C LEU A 195 -21.16 2.40 27.46
N ILE A 196 -20.40 3.11 26.61
CA ILE A 196 -20.20 4.56 26.70
C ILE A 196 -21.47 5.33 26.30
N ASP A 197 -22.14 4.93 25.22
CA ASP A 197 -23.40 5.58 24.80
C ASP A 197 -24.52 5.38 25.83
N TRP A 198 -24.60 4.19 26.43
CA TRP A 198 -25.56 3.92 27.50
C TRP A 198 -25.30 4.76 28.76
N LEU A 199 -24.05 4.88 29.20
CA LEU A 199 -23.66 5.73 30.34
C LEU A 199 -23.95 7.22 30.11
N SER A 200 -23.89 7.68 28.86
CA SER A 200 -24.18 9.08 28.51
C SER A 200 -25.68 9.43 28.56
N SER A 201 -26.55 8.42 28.54
CA SER A 201 -27.99 8.58 28.43
C SER A 201 -28.78 8.19 29.67
N SER A 202 -28.16 7.55 30.68
CA SER A 202 -28.84 7.12 31.91
C SER A 202 -27.88 6.90 33.09
N VAL A 203 -28.44 6.63 34.28
CA VAL A 203 -27.71 6.14 35.45
C VAL A 203 -27.34 4.67 35.24
N ALA A 204 -26.09 4.34 35.52
CA ALA A 204 -25.51 3.03 35.36
C ALA A 204 -25.23 2.33 36.69
N HIS A 205 -25.21 0.99 36.65
CA HIS A 205 -24.96 0.12 37.79
C HIS A 205 -23.89 -0.90 37.50
N ASP A 206 -23.19 -1.31 38.55
CA ASP A 206 -22.19 -2.39 38.55
C ASP A 206 -21.18 -2.32 37.39
N VAL A 207 -20.66 -1.11 37.10
CA VAL A 207 -19.71 -0.88 36.01
C VAL A 207 -18.29 -1.24 36.47
N PRO A 208 -17.61 -2.23 35.86
CA PRO A 208 -16.25 -2.56 36.23
C PRO A 208 -15.29 -1.45 35.81
N LEU A 209 -14.42 -0.97 36.71
CA LEU A 209 -13.42 0.05 36.38
C LEU A 209 -12.48 -0.39 35.24
N SER A 210 -12.24 -1.70 35.08
CA SER A 210 -11.47 -2.26 33.98
C SER A 210 -12.06 -1.94 32.60
N SER A 211 -13.39 -1.85 32.49
CA SER A 211 -14.08 -1.46 31.24
C SER A 211 -13.85 0.01 30.87
N LEU A 212 -13.55 0.84 31.86
CA LEU A 212 -13.30 2.28 31.71
C LEU A 212 -11.80 2.60 31.62
N ALA A 213 -10.93 1.67 32.00
CA ALA A 213 -9.50 1.91 32.22
C ALA A 213 -8.75 2.39 30.97
N SER A 214 -9.23 2.09 29.76
CA SER A 214 -8.62 2.58 28.51
C SER A 214 -8.88 4.07 28.26
N SER A 215 -10.02 4.59 28.73
CA SER A 215 -10.57 5.88 28.30
C SER A 215 -10.80 6.87 29.44
N TRP A 216 -10.78 6.43 30.71
CA TRP A 216 -11.07 7.26 31.87
C TRP A 216 -9.97 7.19 32.95
N ASN A 217 -9.77 8.31 33.65
CA ASN A 217 -8.90 8.43 34.82
C ASN A 217 -9.73 8.88 36.04
N ILE A 218 -9.47 8.28 37.20
CA ILE A 218 -10.02 8.75 38.49
C ILE A 218 -9.28 10.03 38.90
N ILE A 219 -10.04 11.07 39.25
CA ILE A 219 -9.54 12.38 39.71
C ILE A 219 -10.04 12.77 41.09
N TYR A 220 -11.03 12.03 41.62
CA TYR A 220 -11.53 12.17 42.98
C TYR A 220 -11.85 10.77 43.51
N ASP A 221 -11.24 10.40 44.64
CA ASP A 221 -11.44 9.11 45.31
C ASP A 221 -11.33 9.32 46.81
N HIS A 222 -12.46 9.43 47.48
CA HIS A 222 -12.52 9.68 48.91
C HIS A 222 -13.56 8.80 49.58
N PRO A 223 -13.35 8.34 50.81
CA PRO A 223 -14.40 7.65 51.55
C PRO A 223 -15.63 8.55 51.71
N TYR A 224 -16.81 7.96 51.87
CA TYR A 224 -18.03 8.73 52.10
C TYR A 224 -17.95 9.55 53.39
N SER A 225 -17.15 9.15 54.38
CA SER A 225 -16.83 9.94 55.59
C SER A 225 -16.03 11.25 55.33
N HIS A 226 -15.41 11.40 54.15
CA HIS A 226 -14.71 12.65 53.79
C HIS A 226 -15.71 13.80 53.65
N VAL A 227 -15.45 14.96 54.23
CA VAL A 227 -16.30 16.15 54.08
C VAL A 227 -15.97 16.83 52.75
N THR A 228 -16.86 16.67 51.76
CA THR A 228 -16.67 17.29 50.44
C THR A 228 -17.07 18.76 50.48
N THR A 229 -16.24 19.63 49.91
CA THR A 229 -16.57 21.07 49.77
C THR A 229 -16.84 21.47 48.33
N VAL A 230 -17.60 22.56 48.15
CA VAL A 230 -17.82 23.16 46.82
C VAL A 230 -16.50 23.56 46.16
N ALA A 231 -15.54 24.05 46.95
CA ALA A 231 -14.23 24.45 46.45
C ALA A 231 -13.43 23.25 45.91
N GLU A 232 -13.48 22.10 46.58
CA GLU A 232 -12.86 20.85 46.09
C GLU A 232 -13.47 20.44 44.74
N LEU A 233 -14.79 20.41 44.63
CA LEU A 233 -15.47 20.02 43.38
C LEU A 233 -15.11 20.96 42.22
N ARG A 234 -15.11 22.27 42.46
CA ARG A 234 -14.77 23.28 41.45
C ARG A 234 -13.29 23.22 41.03
N ALA A 235 -12.38 22.89 41.94
CA ALA A 235 -10.96 22.76 41.63
C ALA A 235 -10.67 21.61 40.63
N LEU A 236 -11.51 20.57 40.61
CA LEU A 236 -11.39 19.47 39.66
C LEU A 236 -11.63 19.91 38.21
N VAL A 237 -12.31 21.03 37.97
CA VAL A 237 -12.65 21.51 36.62
C VAL A 237 -11.40 21.70 35.77
N ALA A 238 -10.31 22.19 36.36
CA ALA A 238 -9.02 22.38 35.68
C ALA A 238 -8.36 21.06 35.22
N GLN A 239 -8.75 19.92 35.80
CA GLN A 239 -8.24 18.59 35.47
C GLN A 239 -9.10 17.86 34.43
N CYS A 240 -10.29 18.39 34.15
CA CYS A 240 -11.28 17.74 33.30
C CYS A 240 -11.25 18.30 31.88
N LYS A 241 -11.69 17.50 30.91
CA LYS A 241 -11.69 17.90 29.49
C LYS A 241 -13.08 18.09 28.90
N LYS A 242 -13.80 16.99 28.70
CA LYS A 242 -15.06 16.97 27.93
C LYS A 242 -16.25 16.54 28.76
N GLN A 243 -16.08 15.41 29.45
CA GLN A 243 -17.13 14.79 30.25
C GLN A 243 -16.52 14.28 31.53
N ILE A 244 -17.36 14.19 32.55
CA ILE A 244 -17.01 13.59 33.81
C ILE A 244 -18.00 12.47 34.15
N MET A 245 -17.54 11.53 34.95
CA MET A 245 -18.37 10.49 35.52
C MET A 245 -18.34 10.65 37.04
N VAL A 246 -19.51 10.68 37.66
CA VAL A 246 -19.64 10.70 39.12
C VAL A 246 -20.26 9.39 39.54
N GLY A 247 -19.70 8.75 40.56
CA GLY A 247 -20.18 7.45 41.01
C GLY A 247 -19.76 7.08 42.42
N ALA A 248 -20.11 5.86 42.80
CA ALA A 248 -19.77 5.29 44.10
C ALA A 248 -19.26 3.86 43.96
N ILE A 249 -18.29 3.51 44.80
CA ILE A 249 -17.80 2.14 44.96
C ILE A 249 -18.14 1.68 46.37
N GLN A 250 -18.60 0.42 46.49
CA GLN A 250 -18.79 -0.26 47.76
C GLN A 250 -17.61 -1.19 48.04
N GLY A 251 -16.91 -0.95 49.15
CA GLY A 251 -15.75 -1.71 49.60
C GLY A 251 -14.43 -1.01 49.27
N SER A 252 -13.52 -0.99 50.24
CA SER A 252 -12.21 -0.35 50.13
C SER A 252 -11.33 -0.87 48.98
N SER A 253 -11.41 -2.15 48.63
CA SER A 253 -10.65 -2.80 47.55
C SER A 253 -11.45 -3.11 46.28
N SER A 254 -12.74 -2.75 46.25
CA SER A 254 -13.60 -3.04 45.10
C SER A 254 -13.22 -2.17 43.90
N MET A 255 -13.31 -2.77 42.71
CA MET A 255 -13.07 -2.13 41.41
C MET A 255 -14.36 -2.01 40.58
N ILE A 256 -15.52 -2.01 41.23
CA ILE A 256 -16.83 -1.93 40.59
C ILE A 256 -17.53 -0.64 41.06
N LEU A 257 -17.83 0.24 40.11
CA LEU A 257 -18.72 1.38 40.33
C LEU A 257 -20.14 0.84 40.49
N LYS A 258 -20.62 0.82 41.74
CA LYS A 258 -21.96 0.35 42.06
C LYS A 258 -23.04 1.20 41.42
N ILE A 259 -22.80 2.50 41.36
CA ILE A 259 -23.65 3.45 40.66
C ILE A 259 -22.77 4.51 40.02
N ALA A 260 -23.10 4.93 38.80
CA ALA A 260 -22.41 6.02 38.12
C ALA A 260 -23.36 6.75 37.17
N ALA A 261 -23.09 8.02 36.92
CA ALA A 261 -23.70 8.78 35.84
C ALA A 261 -22.65 9.65 35.17
N MET A 262 -22.76 9.80 33.85
CA MET A 262 -21.93 10.73 33.08
C MET A 262 -22.64 12.06 32.89
N GLY A 263 -21.88 13.14 33.00
CA GLY A 263 -22.35 14.49 32.79
C GLY A 263 -21.27 15.34 32.14
N PRO A 264 -21.63 16.52 31.61
CA PRO A 264 -20.64 17.44 31.09
C PRO A 264 -19.93 18.14 32.26
N LEU A 265 -18.85 18.86 31.97
CA LEU A 265 -17.98 19.42 33.01
C LEU A 265 -18.67 20.44 33.92
N GLU A 266 -19.68 21.12 33.39
CA GLU A 266 -20.43 22.19 34.05
C GLU A 266 -21.06 21.71 35.37
N ILE A 267 -21.34 20.41 35.52
CA ILE A 267 -21.97 19.85 36.72
C ILE A 267 -21.15 20.10 38.00
N LEU A 268 -19.81 20.24 37.90
CA LEU A 268 -18.93 20.57 39.04
C LEU A 268 -18.92 22.05 39.40
N SER A 269 -19.48 22.90 38.53
CA SER A 269 -19.51 24.35 38.70
C SER A 269 -20.92 24.91 38.82
N LEU A 270 -21.96 24.05 38.83
CA LEU A 270 -23.34 24.50 38.98
C LEU A 270 -23.54 25.31 40.27
N ASP A 271 -24.48 26.25 40.19
CA ASP A 271 -25.07 26.96 41.32
C ASP A 271 -26.59 26.70 41.28
N SER A 272 -26.96 25.44 41.47
CA SER A 272 -28.36 25.00 41.39
C SER A 272 -29.17 25.61 42.55
N PRO A 273 -30.32 26.27 42.30
CA PRO A 273 -31.24 26.63 43.36
C PRO A 273 -31.79 25.37 44.05
N LEU A 274 -32.25 25.52 45.30
CA LEU A 274 -32.82 24.41 46.06
C LEU A 274 -33.93 23.69 45.28
N ASN A 275 -33.78 22.36 45.14
CA ASN A 275 -34.71 21.46 44.43
C ASN A 275 -34.92 21.78 42.93
N ARG A 276 -34.02 22.55 42.31
CA ARG A 276 -34.05 22.87 40.88
C ARG A 276 -32.76 22.38 40.20
N PRO A 277 -32.69 21.09 39.81
CA PRO A 277 -31.51 20.55 39.14
C PRO A 277 -31.38 21.10 37.72
N THR A 278 -30.19 20.94 37.14
CA THR A 278 -29.98 21.06 35.70
C THR A 278 -29.98 19.67 35.06
N THR A 279 -30.75 19.48 34.00
CA THR A 279 -30.86 18.18 33.32
C THR A 279 -29.89 18.10 32.15
N PHE A 280 -29.10 17.02 32.11
CA PHE A 280 -28.26 16.66 30.97
C PHE A 280 -28.59 15.22 30.57
N GLY A 281 -28.99 15.02 29.31
CA GLY A 281 -29.55 13.73 28.87
C GLY A 281 -30.77 13.36 29.72
N ASN A 282 -30.79 12.14 30.27
CA ASN A 282 -31.85 11.71 31.20
C ASN A 282 -31.42 11.76 32.68
N VAL A 283 -30.42 12.56 33.02
CA VAL A 283 -29.91 12.70 34.39
C VAL A 283 -30.08 14.13 34.89
N ASN A 284 -30.73 14.27 36.04
CA ASN A 284 -30.81 15.51 36.80
C ASN A 284 -29.55 15.64 37.67
N TRP A 285 -28.80 16.72 37.46
CA TRP A 285 -27.62 17.08 38.22
C TRP A 285 -27.89 18.28 39.11
N TYR A 286 -27.38 18.25 40.35
CA TYR A 286 -27.49 19.38 41.26
C TYR A 286 -26.17 19.59 41.98
N LEU A 287 -25.77 20.86 42.07
CA LEU A 287 -24.77 21.36 43.01
C LEU A 287 -25.40 22.59 43.66
N THR A 288 -25.94 22.41 44.86
CA THR A 288 -26.54 23.50 45.64
C THR A 288 -25.54 23.85 46.75
N PRO A 289 -24.81 24.98 46.66
CA PRO A 289 -23.83 25.36 47.68
C PRO A 289 -24.43 25.35 49.10
N SER A 290 -23.65 24.89 50.07
CA SER A 290 -24.08 24.73 51.48
C SER A 290 -25.27 23.80 51.69
N LYS A 291 -25.60 22.96 50.70
CA LYS A 291 -26.68 21.97 50.77
C LYS A 291 -26.15 20.60 50.35
N SER A 292 -26.24 20.27 49.05
CA SER A 292 -25.86 18.95 48.52
C SER A 292 -25.37 18.98 47.06
N PHE A 293 -24.66 17.92 46.67
CA PHE A 293 -24.24 17.62 45.30
C PHE A 293 -24.64 16.20 44.92
N GLY A 294 -25.08 15.96 43.69
CA GLY A 294 -25.32 14.61 43.21
C GLY A 294 -26.18 14.56 41.96
N PHE A 295 -26.77 13.38 41.75
CA PHE A 295 -27.63 13.13 40.61
C PHE A 295 -28.79 12.19 40.91
N ALA A 296 -29.81 12.26 40.06
CA ALA A 296 -30.96 11.37 40.02
C ALA A 296 -31.47 11.26 38.56
N PRO A 297 -32.36 10.32 38.21
CA PRO A 297 -32.99 10.32 36.89
C PRO A 297 -33.77 11.62 36.62
N SER A 298 -33.91 11.99 35.35
CA SER A 298 -34.65 13.18 34.91
C SER A 298 -36.15 13.09 35.18
N SER A 299 -36.71 11.87 35.16
CA SER A 299 -38.12 11.56 35.40
C SER A 299 -38.55 11.68 36.87
N THR A 300 -37.71 12.24 37.72
CA THR A 300 -37.73 12.06 39.16
C THR A 300 -37.72 13.41 39.87
N THR A 301 -38.49 13.54 40.94
CA THR A 301 -38.41 14.71 41.83
C THR A 301 -37.21 14.56 42.78
N ILE A 302 -36.58 15.67 43.15
CA ILE A 302 -35.43 15.67 44.07
C ILE A 302 -35.72 16.55 45.29
N ASN A 303 -35.12 16.21 46.43
CA ASN A 303 -35.19 17.02 47.65
C ASN A 303 -33.78 17.24 48.21
N CYS A 304 -33.08 18.28 47.76
CA CYS A 304 -31.65 18.53 47.94
C CYS A 304 -31.29 19.33 49.21
N ASP A 305 -32.14 19.42 50.23
CA ASP A 305 -31.90 20.30 51.39
C ASP A 305 -30.63 19.93 52.19
N ARG A 306 -30.49 18.68 52.63
CA ARG A 306 -29.21 18.22 53.23
C ARG A 306 -28.53 17.18 52.34
N ALA A 307 -29.33 16.36 51.69
CA ALA A 307 -29.01 15.41 50.62
C ALA A 307 -30.33 15.10 49.91
N ASP A 308 -30.31 14.38 48.78
CA ASP A 308 -31.54 13.95 48.10
C ASP A 308 -32.32 12.88 48.88
N TYR A 309 -33.22 13.32 49.77
CA TYR A 309 -34.06 12.47 50.63
C TYR A 309 -35.24 11.80 49.92
N ASN A 310 -35.43 12.00 48.61
CA ASN A 310 -36.59 11.43 47.95
C ASN A 310 -36.50 9.90 47.83
N GLU A 311 -37.61 9.24 48.13
CA GLU A 311 -37.75 7.77 48.13
C GLU A 311 -38.89 7.28 47.24
N LYS A 312 -39.68 8.18 46.66
CA LYS A 312 -40.93 7.81 45.98
C LYS A 312 -40.70 7.06 44.67
N ASP A 313 -39.64 7.41 43.92
CA ASP A 313 -39.34 6.83 42.60
C ASP A 313 -37.83 6.68 42.38
N ASN A 314 -37.42 5.56 41.76
CA ASN A 314 -36.04 5.25 41.33
C ASN A 314 -34.98 5.46 42.44
N ALA A 315 -35.24 4.96 43.64
CA ALA A 315 -34.34 5.14 44.79
C ALA A 315 -32.93 4.55 44.54
N GLU A 316 -32.85 3.47 43.77
CA GLU A 316 -31.64 2.81 43.32
C GLU A 316 -30.80 3.68 42.39
N ASN A 317 -31.38 4.62 41.65
CA ASN A 317 -30.68 5.42 40.64
C ASN A 317 -30.19 6.79 41.14
N ARG A 318 -30.03 6.96 42.46
CA ARG A 318 -29.71 8.26 43.07
C ARG A 318 -28.37 8.25 43.79
N LEU A 319 -27.61 9.32 43.66
CA LEU A 319 -26.40 9.55 44.43
C LEU A 319 -26.43 10.97 44.99
N SER A 320 -26.06 11.13 46.27
CA SER A 320 -26.09 12.44 46.92
C SER A 320 -25.04 12.57 48.01
N TRP A 321 -24.32 13.69 48.00
CA TRP A 321 -23.33 14.10 48.98
C TRP A 321 -23.76 15.39 49.66
N GLN A 322 -23.40 15.54 50.93
CA GLN A 322 -23.67 16.73 51.71
C GLN A 322 -22.55 17.76 51.49
N LEU A 323 -22.89 19.04 51.39
CA LEU A 323 -21.94 20.15 51.20
C LEU A 323 -21.97 21.16 52.37
N HIS A 324 -22.53 20.77 53.52
CA HIS A 324 -22.71 21.62 54.70
C HIS A 324 -21.97 21.07 55.94
N GLY A 325 -20.85 20.36 55.71
CA GLY A 325 -20.01 19.78 56.76
C GLY A 325 -20.15 18.27 56.96
N GLY A 326 -21.00 17.60 56.18
CA GLY A 326 -21.13 16.14 56.17
C GLY A 326 -20.47 15.47 54.97
N GLY A 327 -20.48 14.14 54.98
CA GLY A 327 -19.93 13.29 53.94
C GLY A 327 -20.87 12.98 52.78
N GLY A 328 -20.63 11.86 52.09
CA GLY A 328 -21.58 11.31 51.12
C GLY A 328 -22.80 10.73 51.85
N TRP A 329 -24.03 11.00 51.41
CA TRP A 329 -25.23 10.55 52.13
C TRP A 329 -25.84 9.26 51.57
N ARG A 330 -25.97 9.16 50.24
CA ARG A 330 -26.53 7.98 49.57
C ARG A 330 -25.76 7.59 48.31
N ALA A 331 -25.81 6.28 48.04
CA ALA A 331 -25.45 5.67 46.77
C ALA A 331 -26.49 4.58 46.46
N GLY A 332 -27.40 4.89 45.54
CA GLY A 332 -28.60 4.11 45.29
C GLY A 332 -29.49 3.99 46.52
N THR A 333 -29.83 2.75 46.87
CA THR A 333 -30.68 2.40 48.02
C THR A 333 -29.92 2.45 49.36
N ALA A 334 -28.58 2.48 49.35
CA ALA A 334 -27.77 2.64 50.55
C ALA A 334 -27.78 4.12 51.01
N LYS A 335 -28.15 4.35 52.27
CA LYS A 335 -28.34 5.67 52.90
C LYS A 335 -27.55 5.78 54.20
N TYR A 336 -27.47 7.00 54.75
CA TYR A 336 -26.75 7.30 56.01
C TYR A 336 -25.27 6.95 55.94
N LEU A 337 -24.67 7.20 54.78
CA LEU A 337 -23.28 6.86 54.49
C LEU A 337 -22.29 7.94 54.95
N ASP A 338 -22.76 9.02 55.58
CA ASP A 338 -22.00 10.26 55.82
C ASP A 338 -20.80 10.11 56.76
N ASN A 339 -20.72 8.99 57.50
CA ASN A 339 -19.56 8.61 58.33
C ASN A 339 -18.91 7.29 57.88
N ASN A 340 -19.23 6.78 56.69
CA ASN A 340 -18.81 5.46 56.22
C ASN A 340 -17.45 5.50 55.49
N SER A 341 -16.53 4.60 55.88
CA SER A 341 -15.20 4.46 55.27
C SER A 341 -15.10 3.38 54.17
N GLU A 342 -16.09 2.50 54.07
CA GLU A 342 -16.13 1.41 53.08
C GLU A 342 -16.71 1.86 51.74
N TRP A 343 -17.59 2.85 51.75
CA TRP A 343 -18.09 3.48 50.53
C TRP A 343 -17.14 4.57 50.08
N ARG A 344 -16.88 4.66 48.78
CA ARG A 344 -15.98 5.64 48.17
C ARG A 344 -16.69 6.47 47.10
N LYS A 345 -16.51 7.78 47.16
CA LYS A 345 -16.98 8.78 46.20
C LYS A 345 -15.97 8.87 45.07
N ILE A 346 -16.41 8.62 43.85
CA ILE A 346 -15.55 8.60 42.68
C ILE A 346 -15.96 9.70 41.71
N ILE A 347 -14.99 10.47 41.22
CA ILE A 347 -15.13 11.30 40.01
C ILE A 347 -14.03 10.89 39.03
N MET A 348 -14.41 10.67 37.78
CA MET A 348 -13.50 10.34 36.69
C MET A 348 -13.61 11.35 35.55
N THR A 349 -12.53 11.55 34.79
CA THR A 349 -12.49 12.32 33.54
C THR A 349 -11.93 11.48 32.40
N MET A 350 -12.32 11.79 31.17
CA MET A 350 -11.77 11.18 29.96
C MET A 350 -10.26 11.42 29.83
N LYS A 351 -9.51 10.40 29.37
CA LYS A 351 -8.10 10.49 28.99
C LYS A 351 -7.92 11.29 27.70
N ASN A 352 -6.67 11.69 27.44
CA ASN A 352 -6.26 12.48 26.28
C ASN A 352 -6.33 11.71 24.96
#